data_AF-A0A958HMX4-F1
#
_entry.id   AF-A0A958HMX4-F1
#
_cell.length_a   1.000
_cell.length_b   1.000
_cell.length_c   1.000
_cell.angle_alpha   90.00
_cell.angle_beta   90.00
_cell.angle_gamma   90.00
#
_symmetry.space_group_name_H-M   'P 1'
#
loop_
_entity.id
_entity.type
_entity.pdbx_description
1 polymer ?
#
loop_
_entity_poly.entity_id
_entity_poly.type
_entity_poly.pdbx_seq_one_letter_code
_entity_poly.pdbx_strand_id
1 'polypeptide(L)'
;MWRPISEAPRDGTPIQAKIPGHGSDNIIAWIGGYLDSQERECGGWTFVEEQEPPDCWTDGVCWEVNEDDKPSVKPTEWKPCR
;
A
#
# COMPACT_ATOMS: atom_id res chain seq x y z
N MET A 1 -0.07 -18.39 5.88
CA MET A 1 -0.16 -17.73 7.20
C MET A 1 0.06 -16.24 6.99
N TRP A 2 -0.59 -15.39 7.79
CA TRP A 2 -0.35 -13.96 7.76
C TRP A 2 1.05 -13.62 8.29
N ARG A 3 1.70 -12.61 7.70
CA ARG A 3 3.04 -12.13 8.04
C ARG A 3 3.02 -10.60 8.24
N PRO A 4 3.94 -10.02 9.02
CA PRO A 4 4.07 -8.56 9.14
C PRO A 4 4.27 -7.91 7.78
N ILE A 5 3.60 -6.77 7.52
CA ILE A 5 3.72 -6.05 6.24
C ILE A 5 5.16 -5.64 5.91
N SER A 6 6.01 -5.47 6.92
CA SER A 6 7.44 -5.13 6.75
C SER A 6 8.23 -6.20 6.00
N GLU A 7 7.71 -7.43 5.93
CA GLU A 7 8.31 -8.54 5.19
C GLU A 7 7.72 -8.71 3.78
N ALA A 8 6.75 -7.89 3.39
CA ALA A 8 6.10 -7.99 2.09
C ALA A 8 7.08 -7.65 0.95
N PRO A 9 6.97 -8.35 -0.20
CA PRO A 9 7.79 -8.04 -1.37
C PRO A 9 7.46 -6.64 -1.89
N ARG A 10 8.50 -5.88 -2.22
CA ARG A 10 8.39 -4.53 -2.81
C ARG A 10 8.78 -4.52 -4.29
N ASP A 11 8.52 -5.62 -4.98
CA ASP A 11 8.95 -5.89 -6.35
C ASP A 11 7.78 -5.87 -7.37
N GLY A 12 6.61 -5.39 -6.95
CA GLY A 12 5.39 -5.40 -7.76
C GLY A 12 4.56 -6.67 -7.66
N THR A 13 5.02 -7.70 -6.91
CA THR A 13 4.22 -8.91 -6.69
C THR A 13 2.93 -8.58 -5.92
N PRO A 14 1.74 -8.93 -6.44
CA PRO A 14 0.48 -8.77 -5.71
C PRO A 14 0.43 -9.60 -4.42
N ILE A 15 -0.10 -9.00 -3.37
CA ILE A 15 -0.32 -9.63 -2.06
C ILE A 15 -1.73 -9.35 -1.56
N GLN A 16 -2.25 -10.26 -0.73
CA GLN A 16 -3.44 -9.98 0.05
C GLN A 16 -3.02 -9.32 1.37
N ALA A 17 -3.63 -8.19 1.72
CA ALA A 17 -3.25 -7.36 2.86
C ALA A 17 -4.42 -7.04 3.80
N LYS A 18 -4.09 -6.87 5.09
CA LYS A 18 -5.00 -6.30 6.08
C LYS A 18 -4.77 -4.80 6.18
N ILE A 19 -5.82 -4.03 5.97
CA ILE A 19 -5.79 -2.56 6.09
C ILE A 19 -6.75 -2.20 7.23
N PRO A 20 -6.27 -1.54 8.31
CA PRO A 20 -7.14 -1.12 9.41
C PRO A 20 -8.35 -0.32 8.91
N GLY A 21 -9.56 -0.73 9.30
CA GLY A 21 -10.81 -0.10 8.84
C GLY A 21 -11.31 -0.56 7.46
N HIS A 22 -10.52 -1.30 6.68
CA HIS A 22 -10.83 -1.73 5.31
C HIS A 22 -10.71 -3.25 5.10
N GLY A 23 -10.82 -4.05 6.17
CA GLY A 23 -10.87 -5.50 6.06
C GLY A 23 -9.53 -6.19 5.77
N SER A 24 -9.60 -7.36 5.14
CA SER A 24 -8.45 -8.29 5.00
C SER A 24 -8.35 -8.97 3.64
N ASP A 25 -9.16 -8.55 2.69
CA ASP A 25 -9.33 -9.05 1.33
C ASP A 25 -8.75 -8.10 0.27
N ASN A 26 -8.09 -7.03 0.72
CA ASN A 26 -7.41 -6.05 -0.11
C ASN A 26 -6.28 -6.70 -0.92
N ILE A 27 -6.30 -6.58 -2.24
CA ILE A 27 -5.21 -7.02 -3.10
C ILE A 27 -4.40 -5.80 -3.52
N ILE A 28 -3.16 -5.72 -3.04
CA ILE A 28 -2.27 -4.58 -3.25
C ILE A 28 -0.93 -5.05 -3.82
N ALA A 29 -0.23 -4.15 -4.50
CA ALA A 29 1.17 -4.34 -4.90
C ALA A 29 1.97 -3.09 -4.59
N TRP A 30 3.29 -3.27 -4.41
CA TRP A 30 4.20 -2.14 -4.28
C TRP A 30 4.53 -1.61 -5.68
N ILE A 31 4.10 -0.39 -5.98
CA ILE A 31 4.43 0.29 -7.23
C ILE A 31 5.56 1.28 -6.96
N GLY A 32 6.68 1.09 -7.65
CA GLY A 32 7.82 2.02 -7.62
C GLY A 32 7.82 2.98 -8.82
N GLY A 33 8.87 3.78 -8.94
CA GLY A 33 9.02 4.76 -10.04
C GLY A 33 8.35 6.11 -9.76
N TYR A 34 7.91 6.32 -8.52
CA TYR A 34 7.46 7.62 -8.04
C TYR A 34 8.65 8.44 -7.53
N LEU A 35 8.46 9.75 -7.39
CA LEU A 35 9.43 10.66 -6.81
C LEU A 35 8.83 11.30 -5.56
N ASP A 36 9.58 11.34 -4.47
CA ASP A 36 9.19 12.09 -3.28
C ASP A 36 9.43 13.61 -3.46
N SER A 37 9.09 14.40 -2.45
CA SER A 37 9.26 15.86 -2.45
C SER A 37 10.73 16.33 -2.56
N GLN A 38 11.69 15.43 -2.45
CA GLN A 38 13.13 15.68 -2.61
C GLN A 38 13.66 15.08 -3.93
N GLU A 39 12.77 14.74 -4.87
CA GLU A 39 13.10 14.13 -6.16
C GLU A 39 13.81 12.78 -6.03
N ARG A 40 13.60 12.05 -4.91
CA ARG A 40 14.19 10.72 -4.71
C ARG A 40 13.19 9.66 -5.14
N GLU A 41 13.70 8.62 -5.80
CA GLU A 41 12.89 7.47 -6.17
C GLU A 41 12.25 6.82 -4.93
N CYS A 42 10.94 6.61 -5.00
CA CYS A 42 10.16 5.99 -3.96
C CYS A 42 9.08 5.07 -4.56
N GLY A 43 8.32 4.43 -3.68
CA GLY A 43 7.22 3.57 -4.04
C GLY A 43 6.12 3.62 -3.00
N GLY A 44 4.96 3.08 -3.34
CA GLY A 44 3.81 3.01 -2.44
C GLY A 44 2.97 1.77 -2.70
N TRP A 45 2.15 1.41 -1.71
CA TRP A 45 1.16 0.35 -1.89
C TRP A 45 -0.04 0.88 -2.68
N THR A 46 -0.46 0.15 -3.70
CA THR A 46 -1.60 0.51 -4.55
C THR A 46 -2.49 -0.72 -4.71
N PHE A 47 -3.81 -0.52 -4.77
CA PHE A 47 -4.73 -1.59 -5.13
C PHE A 47 -4.50 -2.02 -6.58
N VAL A 48 -4.45 -3.33 -6.81
CA VAL A 48 -4.33 -3.90 -8.17
C VAL A 48 -5.65 -4.46 -8.71
N GLU A 49 -6.71 -4.35 -7.92
CA GLU A 49 -8.08 -4.68 -8.28
C GLU A 49 -8.96 -3.44 -8.06
N GLU A 50 -10.15 -3.43 -8.66
CA GLU A 50 -11.14 -2.38 -8.43
C GLU A 50 -11.70 -2.46 -7.01
N GLN A 51 -11.07 -1.73 -6.10
CA GLN A 51 -11.46 -1.57 -4.70
C GLN A 51 -11.38 -0.09 -4.33
N GLU A 52 -12.26 0.37 -3.44
CA GLU A 52 -12.24 1.75 -2.95
C GLU A 52 -11.09 1.91 -1.94
N PRO A 53 -10.05 2.72 -2.25
CA PRO A 53 -8.94 2.91 -1.33
C PRO A 53 -9.37 3.73 -0.11
N PRO A 54 -8.64 3.66 1.01
CA PRO A 54 -8.84 4.58 2.12
C PRO A 54 -8.73 6.04 1.67
N ASP A 55 -9.60 6.93 2.17
CA ASP A 55 -9.61 8.36 1.81
C ASP A 55 -8.27 9.08 1.99
N CYS A 56 -7.42 8.56 2.88
CA CYS A 56 -6.08 9.09 3.17
C CYS A 56 -4.99 8.61 2.19
N TRP A 57 -5.34 7.80 1.19
CA TRP A 57 -4.45 7.39 0.10
C TRP A 57 -4.64 8.35 -1.07
N THR A 58 -3.64 9.19 -1.33
CA THR A 58 -3.67 10.12 -2.46
C THR A 58 -3.39 9.35 -3.76
N ASP A 59 -4.18 9.62 -4.80
CA ASP A 59 -4.12 8.95 -6.10
C ASP A 59 -4.22 7.42 -6.02
N GLY A 60 -4.87 6.91 -4.98
CA GLY A 60 -4.98 5.47 -4.71
C GLY A 60 -3.68 4.83 -4.22
N VAL A 61 -2.70 5.64 -3.80
CA VAL A 61 -1.40 5.17 -3.29
C VAL A 61 -1.25 5.44 -1.79
N CYS A 62 -0.77 4.43 -1.07
CA CYS A 62 -0.49 4.49 0.35
C CYS A 62 0.87 5.15 0.64
N TRP A 63 0.87 6.45 0.90
CA TRP A 63 2.08 7.22 1.18
C TRP A 63 2.49 7.20 2.65
N GLU A 64 3.77 7.47 2.94
CA GLU A 64 4.20 7.73 4.34
C GLU A 64 3.48 8.96 4.91
N VAL A 65 3.38 9.99 4.08
CA VAL A 65 2.64 11.23 4.34
C VAL A 65 1.97 11.61 3.03
N ASN A 66 0.67 11.89 3.07
CA ASN A 66 -0.12 12.28 1.91
C ASN A 66 -0.04 13.81 1.66
N GLU A 67 -0.76 14.31 0.65
CA GLU A 67 -0.75 15.74 0.28
C GLU A 67 -1.29 16.69 1.36
N ASP A 68 -2.03 16.17 2.34
CA ASP A 68 -2.56 16.93 3.48
C ASP A 68 -1.64 16.87 4.72
N ASP A 69 -0.39 16.44 4.57
CA ASP A 69 0.56 16.19 5.67
C ASP A 69 0.07 15.14 6.70
N LYS A 70 -0.81 14.21 6.28
CA LYS A 70 -1.35 13.15 7.13
C LYS A 70 -0.77 11.78 6.75
N PRO A 71 -0.50 10.89 7.73
CA PRO A 71 -0.09 9.53 7.42
C PRO A 71 -1.25 8.75 6.79
N SER A 72 -0.97 8.02 5.71
CA SER A 72 -1.94 7.07 5.17
C SER A 72 -2.13 5.90 6.13
N VAL A 73 -3.33 5.32 6.16
CA VAL A 73 -3.59 4.08 6.87
C VAL A 73 -2.80 2.95 6.19
N LYS A 74 -1.78 2.47 6.89
CA LYS A 74 -0.87 1.44 6.37
C LYS A 74 -1.47 0.05 6.47
N PRO A 75 -1.23 -0.83 5.49
CA PRO A 75 -1.46 -2.25 5.69
C PRO A 75 -0.60 -2.77 6.85
N THR A 76 -1.11 -3.72 7.63
CA THR A 76 -0.42 -4.23 8.84
C THR A 76 0.13 -5.64 8.68
N GLU A 77 -0.58 -6.47 7.93
CA GLU A 77 -0.23 -7.87 7.67
C GLU A 77 -0.48 -8.24 6.22
N TRP A 78 0.23 -9.24 5.72
CA TRP A 78 0.09 -9.76 4.36
C TRP A 78 0.16 -11.28 4.28
N LYS A 79 -0.29 -11.82 3.15
CA LYS A 79 -0.01 -13.20 2.70
C LYS A 79 0.05 -13.24 1.17
N PRO A 80 0.72 -14.24 0.57
CA PRO A 80 0.69 -14.43 -0.88
C PRO A 80 -0.75 -14.60 -1.41
N CYS A 81 -1.04 -14.04 -2.58
CA CYS A 81 -2.22 -14.40 -3.36
C CYS A 81 -2.15 -15.89 -3.74
N ARG A 82 -3.31 -16.54 -3.85
CA ARG A 82 -3.40 -17.95 -4.24
C ARG A 82 -3.34 -18.12 -5.75
#